data_AF-E5VIZ2-F1
#
_entry.id   AF-E5VIZ2-F1
#
_cell.length_a   1.000
_cell.length_b   1.000
_cell.length_c   1.000
_cell.angle_alpha   90.00
_cell.angle_beta   90.00
_cell.angle_gamma   90.00
#
_symmetry.space_group_name_H-M   'P 1'
#
loop_
_entity.id
_entity.type
_entity.pdbx_description
1 polymer ?
#
loop_
_entity_poly.entity_id
_entity_poly.type
_entity_poly.pdbx_seq_one_letter_code
_entity_poly.pdbx_strand_id
1 'polypeptide(L)'
;MSGMFGKVMAEIMLYQDDEWKELLNQFGFFLGKFIYLMDAYEDIEDDLKNHNYNPLKNIYTKPEFEDMIHQILTMMMAECSKAFEQLPLIDDIDILRNVLYSGVWYRYEQVREKREKEKEEKNV
;
A
#
# COMPACT_ATOMS: atom_id res chain seq x y z
N MET A 1 -6.41 8.23 8.90
CA MET A 1 -6.55 6.86 9.43
C MET A 1 -5.39 5.95 9.03
N SER A 2 -4.87 6.03 7.79
CA SER A 2 -3.69 5.27 7.37
C SER A 2 -2.50 5.36 8.34
N GLY A 3 -2.17 6.56 8.85
CA GLY A 3 -1.09 6.71 9.84
C GLY A 3 -1.35 6.03 11.19
N MET A 4 -2.61 5.84 11.60
CA MET A 4 -2.92 5.09 12.82
C MET A 4 -2.77 3.59 12.60
N PHE A 5 -3.27 3.09 11.46
CA PHE A 5 -3.06 1.70 11.09
C PHE A 5 -1.57 1.38 10.86
N GLY A 6 -0.82 2.30 10.27
CA GLY A 6 0.64 2.23 10.20
C GLY A 6 1.27 2.06 11.58
N LYS A 7 0.87 2.85 12.59
CA LYS A 7 1.38 2.67 13.96
C LYS A 7 1.06 1.28 14.52
N VAL A 8 -0.15 0.77 14.31
CA VAL A 8 -0.51 -0.59 14.75
C VAL A 8 0.40 -1.63 14.08
N MET A 9 0.63 -1.52 12.77
CA MET A 9 1.51 -2.43 12.04
C MET A 9 2.98 -2.30 12.47
N ALA A 10 3.43 -1.09 12.84
CA ALA A 10 4.75 -0.87 13.40
C ALA A 10 4.95 -1.61 14.73
N GLU A 11 3.94 -1.57 15.62
CA GLU A 11 3.97 -2.34 16.87
C GLU A 11 3.93 -3.86 16.63
N ILE A 12 3.17 -4.32 15.63
CA ILE A 12 3.13 -5.75 15.26
C ILE A 12 4.49 -6.23 14.74
N MET A 13 5.18 -5.41 13.96
CA MET A 13 6.51 -5.73 13.39
C MET A 13 7.64 -5.62 14.41
N LEU A 14 7.44 -4.85 15.48
CA LEU A 14 8.43 -4.67 16.52
C LEU A 14 8.44 -5.86 17.48
N TYR A 15 9.20 -6.90 17.12
CA TYR A 15 9.37 -8.08 17.96
C TYR A 15 10.09 -7.78 19.27
N GLN A 16 11.13 -6.94 19.23
CA GLN A 16 11.98 -6.61 20.37
C GLN A 16 12.42 -5.14 20.34
N ASP A 17 12.59 -4.54 21.52
CA ASP A 17 13.17 -3.21 21.70
C ASP A 17 14.71 -3.30 21.73
N ASP A 18 15.31 -3.43 20.54
CA ASP A 18 16.76 -3.54 20.32
C ASP A 18 17.27 -2.58 19.23
N GLU A 19 18.50 -2.77 18.74
CA GLU A 19 19.08 -1.91 17.70
C GLU A 19 18.27 -1.83 16.39
N TRP A 20 17.38 -2.79 16.14
CA TRP A 20 16.53 -2.84 14.94
C TRP A 20 15.20 -2.14 15.11
N LYS A 21 14.87 -1.69 16.33
CA LYS A 21 13.58 -1.08 16.66
C LYS A 21 13.16 0.01 15.69
N GLU A 22 14.07 0.96 15.42
CA GLU A 22 13.75 2.09 14.54
C GLU A 22 13.47 1.63 13.10
N LEU A 23 14.23 0.65 12.60
CA LEU A 23 14.03 0.10 11.26
C LEU A 23 12.75 -0.73 11.16
N LEU A 24 12.48 -1.61 12.13
CA LEU A 24 11.26 -2.41 12.20
C LEU A 24 10.00 -1.54 12.36
N ASN A 25 10.10 -0.48 13.17
CA ASN A 25 9.02 0.48 13.34
C ASN A 25 8.72 1.21 12.01
N GLN A 26 9.75 1.74 11.34
CA GLN A 26 9.59 2.39 10.04
C GLN A 26 9.02 1.43 8.99
N PHE A 27 9.59 0.23 8.90
CA PHE A 27 9.11 -0.83 8.01
C PHE A 27 7.62 -1.10 8.22
N GLY A 28 7.20 -1.43 9.44
CA GLY A 28 5.80 -1.72 9.75
C GLY A 28 4.89 -0.51 9.55
N PHE A 29 5.36 0.70 9.86
CA PHE A 29 4.58 1.92 9.69
C PHE A 29 4.22 2.18 8.23
N PHE A 30 5.21 2.13 7.34
CA PHE A 30 5.00 2.40 5.91
C PHE A 30 4.31 1.23 5.21
N LEU A 31 4.64 -0.02 5.56
CA LEU A 31 3.93 -1.19 5.07
C LEU A 31 2.44 -1.14 5.46
N GLY A 32 2.14 -0.81 6.70
CA GLY A 32 0.76 -0.67 7.16
C GLY A 32 0.00 0.42 6.39
N LYS A 33 0.63 1.58 6.15
CA LYS A 33 0.04 2.63 5.32
C LYS A 33 -0.23 2.13 3.90
N PHE A 34 0.70 1.39 3.30
CA PHE A 34 0.51 0.80 1.98
C PHE A 34 -0.69 -0.16 1.98
N ILE A 35 -0.76 -1.11 2.91
CA ILE A 35 -1.84 -2.10 3.01
C ILE A 35 -3.20 -1.40 3.14
N TYR A 36 -3.32 -0.44 4.07
CA TYR A 36 -4.57 0.28 4.29
C TYR A 36 -5.01 1.08 3.05
N LEU A 37 -4.06 1.70 2.34
CA LEU A 37 -4.38 2.47 1.14
C LEU A 37 -4.68 1.57 -0.06
N MET A 38 -4.03 0.42 -0.18
CA MET A 38 -4.33 -0.57 -1.21
C MET A 38 -5.72 -1.17 -1.05
N ASP A 39 -6.11 -1.50 0.18
CA ASP A 39 -7.45 -1.98 0.52
C ASP A 39 -8.51 -0.93 0.16
N ALA A 40 -8.30 0.31 0.59
CA ALA A 40 -9.16 1.43 0.21
C ALA A 40 -9.17 1.70 -1.31
N TYR A 41 -8.06 1.46 -2.01
CA TYR A 41 -8.00 1.57 -3.46
C TYR A 41 -8.79 0.47 -4.13
N GLU A 42 -8.72 -0.77 -3.64
CA GLU A 42 -9.47 -1.91 -4.18
C GLU A 42 -10.98 -1.71 -4.04
N ASP A 43 -11.42 -1.27 -2.86
CA ASP A 43 -12.84 -1.21 -2.48
C ASP A 43 -13.56 0.10 -2.84
N ILE A 44 -12.85 1.11 -3.39
CA ILE A 44 -13.42 2.46 -3.59
C ILE A 44 -14.76 2.47 -4.33
N GLU A 45 -14.96 1.65 -5.35
CA GLU A 45 -16.20 1.60 -6.13
C GLU A 45 -17.37 1.02 -5.32
N ASP A 46 -17.12 -0.07 -4.58
CA ASP A 46 -18.12 -0.72 -3.73
C ASP A 46 -18.43 0.12 -2.49
N ASP A 47 -17.43 0.77 -1.90
CA ASP A 47 -17.61 1.68 -0.77
C ASP A 47 -18.47 2.89 -1.15
N LEU A 48 -18.23 3.48 -2.31
CA LEU A 48 -19.04 4.60 -2.79
C LEU A 48 -20.48 4.18 -3.06
N LYS A 49 -20.68 2.99 -3.64
CA LYS A 49 -22.01 2.41 -3.92
C LYS A 49 -22.79 2.12 -2.64
N ASN A 50 -22.13 1.60 -1.61
CA ASN A 50 -22.75 1.23 -0.33
C ASN A 50 -22.78 2.38 0.69
N HIS A 51 -22.31 3.57 0.33
CA HIS A 51 -22.17 4.72 1.23
C HIS A 51 -21.26 4.47 2.43
N ASN A 52 -20.29 3.57 2.29
CA ASN A 52 -19.25 3.33 3.27
C ASN A 52 -18.24 4.48 3.27
N TYR A 53 -17.51 4.59 4.39
CA TYR A 53 -16.36 5.49 4.45
C TYR A 53 -15.21 4.91 3.61
N ASN A 54 -14.64 5.74 2.74
CA ASN A 54 -13.38 5.44 2.07
C ASN A 54 -12.45 6.68 2.09
N PRO A 55 -11.17 6.53 2.49
CA PRO A 55 -10.23 7.65 2.60
C PRO A 55 -9.86 8.28 1.25
N LEU A 56 -10.06 7.58 0.14
CA LEU A 56 -9.71 8.04 -1.21
C LEU A 56 -10.88 8.73 -1.94
N LYS A 57 -12.07 8.75 -1.35
CA LYS A 57 -13.30 9.31 -1.93
C LYS A 57 -13.12 10.68 -2.60
N ASN A 58 -12.39 11.59 -1.95
CA ASN A 58 -12.22 12.96 -2.44
C ASN A 58 -11.26 13.08 -3.63
N ILE A 59 -10.36 12.11 -3.80
CA ILE A 59 -9.42 12.10 -4.93
C ILE A 59 -9.92 11.23 -6.08
N TYR A 60 -10.80 10.25 -5.81
CA TYR A 60 -11.37 9.35 -6.82
C TYR A 60 -12.09 10.07 -7.96
N THR A 61 -12.72 11.21 -7.67
CA THR A 61 -13.44 12.00 -8.70
C THR A 61 -12.54 12.85 -9.59
N LYS A 62 -11.21 12.84 -9.36
CA LYS A 62 -10.26 13.65 -10.11
C LYS A 62 -9.77 12.88 -11.35
N PRO A 63 -9.54 13.56 -12.49
CA PRO A 63 -8.96 12.93 -13.68
C PRO A 63 -7.61 12.24 -13.40
N GLU A 64 -6.82 12.82 -12.49
CA GLU A 64 -5.46 12.36 -12.14
C GLU A 64 -5.45 11.31 -11.04
N PHE A 65 -6.60 10.72 -10.69
CA PHE A 65 -6.73 9.81 -9.55
C PHE A 65 -5.72 8.66 -9.57
N GLU A 66 -5.61 7.94 -10.70
CA GLU A 66 -4.72 6.78 -10.84
C GLU A 66 -3.25 7.18 -10.63
N ASP A 67 -2.82 8.31 -11.22
CA ASP A 67 -1.45 8.81 -11.05
C ASP A 67 -1.19 9.21 -9.59
N MET A 68 -2.14 9.91 -8.96
CA MET A 68 -2.02 10.35 -7.57
C MET A 68 -1.92 9.16 -6.61
N ILE A 69 -2.79 8.14 -6.74
CA ILE A 69 -2.78 6.99 -5.84
C ILE A 69 -1.55 6.12 -6.08
N HIS A 70 -1.15 5.91 -7.33
CA HIS A 70 0.08 5.20 -7.66
C HIS A 70 1.30 5.86 -7.00
N GLN A 71 1.42 7.20 -7.11
CA GLN A 71 2.52 7.93 -6.49
C GLN A 71 2.51 7.79 -4.96
N ILE A 72 1.33 7.88 -4.32
CA ILE A 72 1.21 7.71 -2.87
C ILE A 72 1.64 6.31 -2.44
N LEU A 73 1.15 5.27 -3.11
CA LEU A 73 1.50 3.88 -2.82
C LEU A 73 3.01 3.64 -3.02
N THR A 74 3.58 4.18 -4.09
CA THR A 74 5.01 4.09 -4.39
C THR A 74 5.84 4.75 -3.30
N MET A 75 5.44 5.93 -2.81
CA MET A 75 6.12 6.57 -1.67
C MET A 75 6.06 5.72 -0.41
N MET A 76 4.93 5.06 -0.11
CA MET A 76 4.84 4.18 1.06
C MET A 76 5.74 2.97 0.90
N MET A 77 5.72 2.32 -0.26
CA MET A 77 6.54 1.14 -0.50
C MET A 77 8.03 1.48 -0.58
N ALA A 78 8.41 2.67 -1.06
CA ALA A 78 9.79 3.13 -1.10
C ALA A 78 10.38 3.29 0.30
N GLU A 79 9.67 3.96 1.22
CA GLU A 79 10.13 4.11 2.61
C GLU A 79 10.14 2.76 3.37
N CYS A 80 9.14 1.90 3.12
CA CYS A 80 9.12 0.53 3.62
C CYS A 80 10.36 -0.26 3.16
N SER A 81 10.64 -0.24 1.86
CA SER A 81 11.77 -0.95 1.26
C SER A 81 13.12 -0.41 1.73
N LYS A 82 13.23 0.90 1.90
CA LYS A 82 14.44 1.53 2.43
C LYS A 82 14.76 1.05 3.85
N ALA A 83 13.76 0.91 4.71
CA ALA A 83 13.95 0.35 6.06
C ALA A 83 14.33 -1.14 5.98
N PHE A 84 13.64 -1.90 5.12
CA PHE A 84 13.91 -3.32 4.88
C PHE A 84 15.36 -3.59 4.43
N GLU A 85 15.88 -2.84 3.46
CA GLU A 85 17.24 -3.03 2.92
C GLU A 85 18.36 -2.69 3.92
N GLN A 86 18.05 -2.01 5.02
CA GLN A 86 19.00 -1.71 6.08
C GLN A 86 19.02 -2.79 7.19
N LEU A 87 18.05 -3.71 7.20
CA LEU A 87 18.04 -4.83 8.13
C LEU A 87 19.09 -5.87 7.71
N PRO A 88 19.77 -6.53 8.67
CA PRO A 88 20.82 -7.51 8.39
C PRO A 88 20.24 -8.88 8.02
N LEU A 89 19.34 -8.92 7.04
CA LEU A 89 18.68 -10.15 6.60
C LEU A 89 19.62 -10.97 5.73
N ILE A 90 19.74 -12.26 6.05
CA ILE A 90 20.59 -13.22 5.32
C ILE A 90 19.71 -14.26 4.65
N ASP A 91 18.77 -14.82 5.39
CA ASP A 91 17.87 -15.87 4.92
C ASP A 91 16.71 -15.27 4.11
N ASP A 92 16.35 -15.96 3.02
CA ASP A 92 15.19 -15.67 2.17
C ASP A 92 15.07 -14.23 1.63
N ILE A 93 16.17 -13.47 1.62
CA ILE A 93 16.16 -12.05 1.22
C ILE A 93 15.62 -11.85 -0.20
N ASP A 94 15.91 -12.77 -1.14
CA ASP A 94 15.42 -12.68 -2.51
C ASP A 94 13.91 -12.90 -2.59
N ILE A 95 13.35 -13.77 -1.74
CA ILE A 95 11.90 -13.99 -1.66
C ILE A 95 11.23 -12.74 -1.09
N LEU A 96 11.78 -12.17 -0.01
CA LEU A 96 11.24 -10.96 0.61
C LEU A 96 11.30 -9.75 -0.34
N ARG A 97 12.41 -9.59 -1.09
CA ARG A 97 12.52 -8.58 -2.15
C ARG A 97 11.49 -8.78 -3.24
N ASN A 98 11.28 -10.01 -3.70
CA ASN A 98 10.26 -10.31 -4.71
C ASN A 98 8.86 -9.93 -4.23
N VAL A 99 8.55 -10.18 -2.95
CA VAL A 99 7.27 -9.74 -2.34
C VAL A 99 7.16 -8.21 -2.37
N LEU A 100 8.16 -7.49 -1.85
CA LEU A 100 8.10 -6.03 -1.71
C LEU A 100 8.19 -5.27 -3.04
N TYR A 101 8.96 -5.77 -4.00
CA TYR A 101 9.22 -5.08 -5.26
C TYR A 101 8.27 -5.45 -6.38
N SER A 102 7.60 -6.60 -6.30
CA SER A 102 6.72 -7.06 -7.38
C SER A 102 5.42 -7.66 -6.86
N GLY A 103 5.47 -8.50 -5.83
CA GLY A 103 4.29 -9.20 -5.31
C GLY A 103 3.17 -8.27 -4.86
N VAL A 104 3.51 -7.23 -4.08
CA VAL A 104 2.54 -6.26 -3.57
C VAL A 104 1.85 -5.44 -4.67
N TRP A 105 2.48 -5.29 -5.84
CA TRP A 105 1.96 -4.52 -6.98
C TRP A 105 1.00 -5.32 -7.85
N TYR A 106 1.04 -6.66 -7.77
CA TYR A 106 0.19 -7.52 -8.56
C TYR A 106 -1.29 -7.19 -8.40
N ARG A 107 -1.74 -6.97 -7.16
CA ARG A 107 -3.15 -6.64 -6.89
C ARG A 107 -3.54 -5.27 -7.42
N TYR A 108 -2.64 -4.29 -7.29
CA TYR A 108 -2.83 -2.94 -7.82
C TYR A 108 -3.08 -2.97 -9.33
N GLU A 109 -2.20 -3.63 -10.10
CA GLU A 109 -2.35 -3.70 -11.56
C GLU A 109 -3.63 -4.44 -11.98
N GLN A 110 -3.98 -5.54 -11.30
CA GLN A 110 -5.24 -6.25 -11.57
C GLN A 110 -6.47 -5.36 -11.42
N VAL A 111 -6.55 -4.59 -10.33
CA VAL A 111 -7.67 -3.70 -10.05
C VAL A 111 -7.69 -2.55 -11.06
N ARG A 112 -6.53 -1.97 -11.36
CA ARG A 112 -6.38 -0.89 -12.33
C ARG A 112 -6.82 -1.31 -13.74
N GLU A 113 -6.31 -2.44 -14.23
CA GLU A 113 -6.68 -2.98 -15.55
C GLU A 113 -8.18 -3.26 -15.66
N LYS A 114 -8.79 -3.78 -14.59
CA LYS A 114 -10.24 -3.99 -14.55
C LYS A 114 -11.00 -2.67 -14.71
N ARG A 115 -10.59 -1.62 -14.00
CA ARG A 115 -11.20 -0.29 -14.10
C ARG A 115 -11.03 0.36 -15.46
N GLU A 116 -9.85 0.22 -16.07
CA GLU A 116 -9.59 0.73 -17.41
C GLU A 116 -10.53 0.07 -18.44
N LYS A 117 -10.67 -1.26 -18.40
CA LYS A 117 -11.60 -2.00 -19.28
C LYS A 117 -13.06 -1.58 -19.08
N GLU A 118 -13.53 -1.44 -17.83
CA GLU A 118 -14.90 -0.99 -17.56
C GLU A 118 -15.17 0.45 -18.02
N LYS A 119 -14.16 1.31 -18.03
CA LYS A 119 -14.26 2.68 -18.59
C LYS A 119 -14.36 2.65 -20.11
N GLU A 120 -13.59 1.79 -20.78
CA GLU A 120 -13.65 1.61 -22.23
C GLU A 120 -15.03 1.09 -22.66
N GLU A 121 -15.57 0.06 -22.00
CA GLU A 121 -16.88 -0.52 -22.32
C GLU A 121 -18.06 0.46 -22.12
N LYS A 122 -17.96 1.38 -21.16
CA LYS A 122 -18.99 2.42 -20.92
C LYS A 122 -18.93 3.59 -21.92
N ASN A 123 -17.81 3.73 -22.63
CA ASN A 123 -17.60 4.77 -23.65
C ASN A 123 -17.90 4.28 -25.08
N VAL A 124 -18.35 3.03 -25.24
CA VAL A 124 -18.86 2.41 -26.48
C VAL A 124 -20.39 2.33 -26.43
#